data_AF-A0A4R5BMQ1-F1
#
_entry.id   AF-A0A4R5BMQ1-F1
#
_cell.length_a   1.000
_cell.length_b   1.000
_cell.length_c   1.000
_cell.angle_alpha   90.00
_cell.angle_beta   90.00
_cell.angle_gamma   90.00
#
_symmetry.space_group_name_H-M   'P 1'
#
loop_
_entity.id
_entity.type
_entity.pdbx_description
1 polymer ?
#
loop_
_entity_poly.entity_id
_entity_poly.type
_entity_poly.pdbx_seq_one_letter_code
_entity_poly.pdbx_strand_id
1 'polypeptide(L)'
;MHSRSEHLSCTGSQAGTRSHASSRESSCCRVPPCPRAVLCGPRGPGVVELAVLTGHLSPRSRSAAVARTLLDELRRTGTEVAEVAVGALPHSALMTGNHRHPAVRASRRVVAEAAAVAIVTPRYEPHGSVPLRSWLAMPTSDPLAGRPLLPVGLGVP
;
A
#
# COMPACT_ATOMS: atom_id res chain seq x y z
N MET A 1 22.94 22.81 34.20
CA MET A 1 22.68 22.25 35.54
C MET A 1 21.71 23.18 36.26
N HIS A 2 20.44 22.80 36.37
CA HIS A 2 19.57 22.87 37.54
C HIS A 2 18.17 22.42 37.09
N SER A 3 17.66 21.43 37.82
CA SER A 3 16.44 20.68 37.62
C SER A 3 15.34 21.23 38.54
N ARG A 4 14.06 20.87 38.26
CA ARG A 4 12.80 21.18 38.99
C ARG A 4 12.18 22.53 38.61
N SER A 5 10.88 22.72 38.42
CA SER A 5 9.63 22.05 38.82
C SER A 5 8.63 22.15 37.64
N GLU A 6 7.49 21.45 37.58
CA GLU A 6 6.23 21.92 38.16
C GLU A 6 5.24 20.74 38.27
N HIS A 7 4.95 20.37 39.52
CA HIS A 7 3.73 19.69 39.91
C HIS A 7 2.59 20.72 39.92
N LEU A 8 1.50 20.44 39.20
CA LEU A 8 0.23 21.13 39.41
C LEU A 8 -0.85 20.09 39.74
N SER A 9 -1.05 19.98 41.05
CA SER A 9 -2.20 19.36 41.71
C SER A 9 -3.49 20.09 41.29
N CYS A 10 -4.52 19.35 40.89
CA CYS A 10 -5.89 19.87 40.87
C CYS A 10 -6.66 19.24 42.03
N THR A 11 -6.91 20.07 43.02
CA THR A 11 -7.84 19.87 44.14
C THR A 11 -9.29 19.85 43.63
N GLY A 12 -10.10 18.94 44.16
CA GLY A 12 -11.53 18.84 43.86
C GLY A 12 -12.41 19.58 44.87
N SER A 13 -13.65 19.91 44.46
CA SER A 13 -14.87 19.96 45.29
C SER A 13 -16.08 20.28 44.38
N GLN A 14 -16.95 19.32 44.03
CA GLN A 14 -18.33 19.08 44.56
C GLN A 14 -19.28 20.30 44.48
N ALA A 15 -20.55 20.24 44.03
CA ALA A 15 -21.60 19.22 44.18
C ALA A 15 -22.78 19.42 43.19
N GLY A 16 -23.58 18.38 42.93
CA GLY A 16 -24.88 18.52 42.25
C GLY A 16 -25.58 17.26 41.71
N THR A 17 -25.89 16.31 42.61
CA THR A 17 -27.05 15.38 42.61
C THR A 17 -27.56 14.62 41.35
N ARG A 18 -27.37 13.28 41.42
CA ARG A 18 -28.29 12.13 41.14
C ARG A 18 -28.90 11.92 39.74
N SER A 19 -28.43 10.88 39.05
CA SER A 19 -29.19 9.61 38.93
C SER A 19 -28.45 8.51 38.17
N HIS A 20 -28.41 7.34 38.81
CA HIS A 20 -28.33 5.97 38.29
C HIS A 20 -27.08 5.43 37.56
N ALA A 21 -26.61 4.32 38.15
CA ALA A 21 -26.00 3.13 37.56
C ALA A 21 -24.47 3.11 37.37
N SER A 22 -23.82 2.71 38.46
CA SER A 22 -22.92 1.56 38.55
C SER A 22 -21.78 1.45 37.53
N SER A 23 -20.62 1.89 38.02
CA SER A 23 -19.27 1.37 37.78
C SER A 23 -19.18 -0.01 37.10
N ARG A 24 -18.42 -0.07 36.00
CA ARG A 24 -17.29 -1.01 35.86
C ARG A 24 -16.29 -0.45 34.87
N GLU A 25 -15.17 -0.04 35.45
CA GLU A 25 -13.91 0.19 34.78
C GLU A 25 -13.44 -1.11 34.13
N SER A 26 -13.10 -1.03 32.84
CA SER A 26 -12.28 -1.97 32.05
C SER A 26 -12.01 -1.21 30.75
N SER A 27 -11.01 -0.33 30.66
CA SER A 27 -9.58 -0.69 30.66
C SER A 27 -9.36 -2.08 30.06
N CYS A 28 -9.62 -2.21 28.77
CA CYS A 28 -9.01 -3.21 27.90
C CYS A 28 -9.13 -2.73 26.46
N CYS A 29 -7.98 -2.45 25.86
CA CYS A 29 -7.73 -2.33 24.42
C CYS A 29 -8.25 -1.04 23.74
N ARG A 30 -7.47 0.05 23.85
CA ARG A 30 -7.31 1.00 22.72
C ARG A 30 -6.64 0.25 21.57
N VAL A 31 -7.41 -0.50 20.79
CA VAL A 31 -6.99 -0.89 19.45
C VAL A 31 -7.13 0.36 18.59
N PRO A 32 -6.09 0.80 17.84
CA PRO A 32 -6.28 1.88 16.87
C PRO A 32 -7.43 1.52 15.92
N PRO A 33 -8.21 2.49 15.40
CA PRO A 33 -9.32 2.18 14.52
C PRO A 33 -8.80 1.33 13.35
N CYS A 34 -9.48 0.22 13.07
CA CYS A 34 -9.19 -0.65 11.93
C CYS A 34 -8.85 0.20 10.69
N PRO A 35 -7.85 -0.16 9.88
CA PRO A 35 -7.52 0.53 8.62
C PRO A 35 -8.63 0.44 7.56
N ARG A 36 -9.79 -0.15 7.90
CA ARG A 36 -10.99 -0.24 7.05
C ARG A 36 -11.46 1.12 6.54
N ALA A 37 -11.18 2.22 7.25
CA ALA A 37 -11.48 3.57 6.77
C ALA A 37 -10.68 3.98 5.52
N VAL A 38 -9.51 3.38 5.27
CA VAL A 38 -8.70 3.66 4.07
C VAL A 38 -9.32 3.02 2.82
N LEU A 39 -10.12 1.96 2.99
CA LEU A 39 -10.77 1.21 1.90
C LEU A 39 -12.23 1.65 1.63
N CYS A 40 -12.87 2.38 2.54
CA CYS A 40 -14.28 2.79 2.45
C CYS A 40 -14.47 4.26 2.04
N GLY A 41 -13.72 4.75 1.05
CA GLY A 41 -14.06 6.01 0.39
C GLY A 41 -14.92 5.73 -0.84
N PRO A 42 -16.19 6.20 -0.93
CA PRO A 42 -16.94 6.06 -2.17
C PRO A 42 -16.25 6.88 -3.26
N ARG A 43 -15.86 6.24 -4.38
CA ARG A 43 -15.34 6.96 -5.55
C ARG A 43 -16.03 6.46 -6.82
N GLY A 44 -16.33 7.41 -7.70
CA GLY A 44 -17.23 7.23 -8.84
C GLY A 44 -16.75 6.20 -9.87
N PRO A 45 -17.68 5.70 -10.70
CA PRO A 45 -17.40 4.67 -11.71
C PRO A 45 -16.35 5.16 -12.73
N GLY A 46 -15.32 4.34 -12.99
CA GLY A 46 -14.32 4.59 -14.04
C GLY A 46 -12.87 4.82 -13.57
N VAL A 47 -12.56 4.63 -12.28
CA VAL A 47 -11.21 4.80 -11.72
C VAL A 47 -10.63 3.44 -11.35
N VAL A 48 -9.40 3.15 -11.77
CA VAL A 48 -8.64 1.97 -11.29
C VAL A 48 -8.63 2.02 -9.76
N GLU A 49 -9.22 1.02 -9.11
CA GLU A 49 -9.24 0.98 -7.64
C GLU A 49 -7.89 0.48 -7.12
N LEU A 50 -7.34 -0.56 -7.76
CA LEU A 50 -6.08 -1.16 -7.37
C LEU A 50 -5.17 -1.41 -8.58
N ALA A 51 -3.92 -0.98 -8.49
CA ALA A 51 -2.89 -1.34 -9.46
C ALA A 51 -1.99 -2.46 -8.90
N VAL A 52 -1.80 -3.55 -9.64
CA VAL A 52 -0.90 -4.65 -9.29
C VAL A 52 0.36 -4.54 -10.15
N LEU A 53 1.48 -4.11 -9.56
CA LEU A 53 2.79 -4.08 -10.20
C LEU A 53 3.42 -5.47 -10.12
N THR A 54 3.76 -6.07 -11.26
CA THR A 54 4.35 -7.42 -11.30
C THR A 54 5.77 -7.40 -11.87
N GLY A 55 6.70 -8.01 -11.14
CA GLY A 55 8.14 -8.05 -11.49
C GLY A 55 8.61 -9.35 -12.14
N HIS A 56 7.70 -10.24 -12.52
CA HIS A 56 8.03 -11.54 -13.09
C HIS A 56 8.50 -11.42 -14.55
N LEU A 57 9.42 -12.28 -14.98
CA LEU A 57 9.96 -12.28 -16.36
C LEU A 57 9.29 -13.31 -17.28
N SER A 58 8.48 -14.21 -16.71
CA SER A 58 7.82 -15.28 -17.46
C SER A 58 6.45 -15.58 -16.85
N PRO A 59 5.42 -15.80 -17.68
CA PRO A 59 4.09 -16.16 -17.21
C PRO A 59 4.05 -17.54 -16.52
N ARG A 60 5.06 -18.39 -16.72
CA ARG A 60 5.18 -19.71 -16.08
C ARG A 60 5.85 -19.66 -14.70
N SER A 61 6.27 -18.49 -14.22
CA SER A 61 6.94 -18.35 -12.93
C SER A 61 5.98 -18.44 -11.74
N ARG A 62 6.49 -18.80 -10.56
CA ARG A 62 5.73 -18.76 -9.29
C ARG A 62 5.18 -17.37 -8.98
N SER A 63 5.96 -16.32 -9.25
CA SER A 63 5.53 -14.91 -9.12
C SER A 63 4.39 -14.55 -10.05
N ALA A 64 4.41 -15.06 -11.29
CA ALA A 64 3.29 -14.89 -12.19
C ALA A 64 2.04 -15.63 -11.69
N ALA A 65 2.19 -16.84 -11.13
CA ALA A 65 1.06 -17.59 -10.56
C ALA A 65 0.43 -16.85 -9.38
N VAL A 66 1.23 -16.34 -8.44
CA VAL A 66 0.75 -15.57 -7.29
C VAL A 66 0.11 -14.25 -7.72
N ALA A 67 0.69 -13.55 -8.71
CA ALA A 67 0.08 -12.36 -9.27
C ALA A 67 -1.30 -12.64 -9.87
N ARG A 68 -1.45 -13.73 -10.63
CA ARG A 68 -2.74 -14.16 -11.18
C ARG A 68 -3.76 -14.44 -10.08
N THR A 69 -3.39 -15.23 -9.07
CA THR A 69 -4.28 -15.52 -7.95
C THR A 69 -4.70 -14.24 -7.24
N LEU A 70 -3.78 -13.31 -6.97
CA LEU A 70 -4.12 -12.02 -6.36
C LEU A 70 -5.11 -11.22 -7.23
N LEU A 71 -4.85 -11.12 -8.53
CA LEU A 71 -5.71 -10.42 -9.48
C LEU A 71 -7.11 -11.03 -9.52
N ASP A 72 -7.20 -12.36 -9.58
CA ASP A 72 -8.47 -13.08 -9.66
C ASP A 72 -9.28 -12.91 -8.37
N GLU A 73 -8.64 -12.99 -7.20
CA GLU A 73 -9.30 -12.76 -5.91
C GLU A 73 -9.82 -11.33 -5.77
N LEU A 74 -9.05 -10.32 -6.17
CA LEU A 74 -9.50 -8.93 -6.12
C LEU A 74 -10.64 -8.65 -7.10
N ARG A 75 -10.59 -9.22 -8.31
CA ARG A 75 -11.71 -9.10 -9.27
C ARG A 75 -12.98 -9.77 -8.74
N ARG A 76 -12.82 -10.90 -8.03
CA ARG A 76 -13.95 -11.61 -7.40
C ARG A 76 -14.64 -10.80 -6.31
N THR A 77 -13.96 -9.83 -5.69
CA THR A 77 -14.57 -8.89 -4.75
C THR A 77 -15.28 -7.70 -5.43
N GLY A 78 -15.28 -7.63 -6.76
CA GLY A 78 -15.86 -6.52 -7.53
C GLY A 78 -14.95 -5.29 -7.60
N THR A 79 -13.69 -5.43 -7.20
CA THR A 79 -12.69 -4.35 -7.26
C THR A 79 -12.23 -4.14 -8.71
N GLU A 80 -12.14 -2.89 -9.14
CA GLU A 80 -11.55 -2.53 -10.43
C GLU A 80 -10.02 -2.60 -10.35
N VAL A 81 -9.43 -3.61 -11.00
CA VAL A 81 -7.99 -3.91 -10.86
C VAL A 81 -7.26 -3.86 -12.20
N ALA A 82 -6.17 -3.10 -12.24
CA ALA A 82 -5.25 -3.06 -13.37
C ALA A 82 -3.93 -3.76 -13.05
N GLU A 83 -3.47 -4.65 -13.93
CA GLU A 83 -2.10 -5.19 -13.84
C GLU A 83 -1.13 -4.29 -14.62
N VAL A 84 0.02 -4.02 -14.01
CA VAL A 84 1.18 -3.40 -14.66
C VAL A 84 2.33 -4.42 -14.64
N ALA A 85 2.48 -5.14 -15.74
CA ALA A 85 3.54 -6.13 -15.94
C ALA A 85 4.89 -5.46 -16.22
N VAL A 86 5.56 -4.97 -15.17
CA VAL A 86 6.84 -4.25 -15.28
C VAL A 86 7.92 -5.12 -15.94
N GLY A 87 7.91 -6.43 -15.69
CA GLY A 87 8.84 -7.37 -16.33
C GLY A 87 8.69 -7.49 -17.85
N ALA A 88 7.57 -7.04 -18.43
CA ALA A 88 7.30 -7.04 -19.87
C ALA A 88 7.56 -5.67 -20.53
N LEU A 89 7.91 -4.63 -19.76
CA LEU A 89 8.25 -3.32 -20.32
C LEU A 89 9.58 -3.36 -21.08
N PRO A 90 9.81 -2.42 -22.01
CA PRO A 90 11.05 -2.37 -22.78
C PRO A 90 12.28 -2.26 -21.88
N HIS A 91 13.12 -3.30 -21.91
CA HIS A 91 14.27 -3.42 -21.01
C HIS A 91 15.24 -2.24 -21.14
N SER A 92 15.49 -1.78 -22.37
CA SER A 92 16.33 -0.61 -22.64
C SER A 92 15.82 0.66 -21.96
N ALA A 93 14.49 0.88 -21.96
CA ALA A 93 13.87 2.02 -21.30
C ALA A 93 13.98 1.92 -19.77
N LEU A 94 13.84 0.71 -19.22
CA LEU A 94 14.00 0.47 -17.78
C LEU A 94 15.44 0.71 -17.32
N MET A 95 16.42 0.13 -18.02
CA MET A 95 17.83 0.20 -17.59
C MET A 95 18.43 1.61 -17.74
N THR A 96 17.95 2.39 -18.71
CA THR A 96 18.37 3.79 -18.90
C THR A 96 17.62 4.78 -18.02
N GLY A 97 16.63 4.33 -17.24
CA GLY A 97 15.78 5.24 -16.45
C GLY A 97 14.91 6.15 -17.32
N ASN A 98 14.59 5.76 -18.56
CA ASN A 98 13.84 6.57 -19.51
C ASN A 98 12.34 6.61 -19.16
N HIS A 99 11.99 7.45 -18.18
CA HIS A 99 10.62 7.72 -17.77
C HIS A 99 9.75 8.36 -18.87
N ARG A 100 10.34 8.86 -19.96
CA ARG A 100 9.62 9.45 -21.10
C ARG A 100 9.17 8.41 -22.13
N HIS A 101 9.70 7.19 -22.07
CA HIS A 101 9.31 6.11 -22.98
C HIS A 101 7.79 5.85 -22.88
N PRO A 102 7.05 5.73 -24.00
CA PRO A 102 5.58 5.62 -23.98
C PRO A 102 5.05 4.51 -23.08
N ALA A 103 5.63 3.30 -23.16
CA ALA A 103 5.24 2.18 -22.31
C ALA A 103 5.48 2.44 -20.80
N VAL A 104 6.59 3.10 -20.46
CA VAL A 104 6.90 3.47 -19.07
C VAL A 104 5.95 4.54 -18.58
N ARG A 105 5.68 5.58 -19.38
CA ARG A 105 4.68 6.61 -19.04
C ARG A 105 3.29 6.03 -18.83
N ALA A 106 2.84 5.13 -19.71
CA ALA A 106 1.54 4.47 -19.58
C ALA A 106 1.46 3.67 -18.27
N SER A 107 2.50 2.90 -17.94
CA SER A 107 2.56 2.16 -16.66
C SER A 107 2.50 3.06 -15.43
N ARG A 108 3.23 4.19 -15.44
CA ARG A 108 3.21 5.17 -14.35
C ARG A 108 1.87 5.88 -14.21
N ARG A 109 1.15 6.10 -15.32
CA ARG A 109 -0.19 6.69 -15.32
C ARG A 109 -1.21 5.77 -14.64
N VAL A 110 -1.22 4.48 -14.97
CA VAL A 110 -2.10 3.50 -14.30
C VAL A 110 -1.85 3.51 -12.80
N VAL A 111 -0.58 3.51 -12.39
CA VAL A 111 -0.25 3.59 -10.97
C VAL A 111 -0.71 4.91 -10.39
N ALA A 112 -0.47 6.05 -11.05
CA ALA A 112 -0.86 7.37 -10.56
C ALA A 112 -2.38 7.62 -10.48
N GLU A 113 -3.20 6.81 -11.15
CA GLU A 113 -4.66 6.86 -11.08
C GLU A 113 -5.27 5.89 -10.04
N ALA A 114 -4.52 4.87 -9.60
CA ALA A 114 -5.05 3.85 -8.68
C ALA A 114 -5.38 4.37 -7.27
N ALA A 115 -6.27 3.75 -6.49
CA ALA A 115 -6.43 4.14 -5.07
C ALA A 115 -5.37 3.50 -4.15
N ALA A 116 -4.96 2.27 -4.49
CA ALA A 116 -3.90 1.52 -3.79
C ALA A 116 -3.04 0.73 -4.79
N VAL A 117 -1.86 0.28 -4.34
CA VAL A 117 -0.91 -0.46 -5.18
C VAL A 117 -0.43 -1.72 -4.48
N ALA A 118 -0.54 -2.87 -5.15
CA ALA A 118 0.13 -4.11 -4.74
C ALA A 118 1.40 -4.32 -5.56
N ILE A 119 2.49 -4.75 -4.94
CA ILE A 119 3.78 -4.99 -5.59
C ILE A 119 4.13 -6.47 -5.45
N VAL A 120 4.00 -7.23 -6.54
CA VAL A 120 4.32 -8.67 -6.59
C VAL A 120 5.70 -8.85 -7.19
N THR A 121 6.67 -9.20 -6.35
CA THR A 121 8.07 -9.37 -6.77
C THR A 121 8.59 -10.79 -6.53
N PRO A 122 9.21 -11.43 -7.54
CA PRO A 122 10.04 -12.59 -7.30
C PRO A 122 11.32 -12.21 -6.53
N ARG A 123 11.92 -13.20 -5.85
CA ARG A 123 13.29 -13.13 -5.34
C ARG A 123 14.23 -13.81 -6.34
N TYR A 124 14.63 -13.08 -7.38
CA TYR A 124 15.78 -13.45 -8.21
C TYR A 124 17.02 -12.85 -7.55
N GLU A 125 17.93 -13.68 -7.03
CA GLU A 125 19.10 -13.23 -6.25
C GLU A 125 18.73 -12.43 -4.97
N PRO A 126 19.66 -11.97 -4.11
CA PRO A 126 19.29 -11.28 -2.86
C PRO A 126 18.48 -9.99 -3.04
N HIS A 127 18.33 -9.51 -4.27
CA HIS A 127 17.82 -8.18 -4.55
C HIS A 127 16.49 -8.13 -5.33
N GLY A 128 15.88 -9.26 -5.70
CA GLY A 128 14.58 -9.28 -6.38
C GLY A 128 14.62 -8.76 -7.83
N SER A 129 13.44 -8.53 -8.41
CA SER A 129 13.28 -8.18 -9.84
C SER A 129 14.03 -6.89 -10.23
N VAL A 130 15.03 -7.00 -11.11
CA VAL A 130 15.78 -5.86 -11.67
C VAL A 130 14.85 -4.90 -12.42
N PRO A 131 13.99 -5.35 -13.37
CA PRO A 131 13.03 -4.45 -14.04
C PRO A 131 12.17 -3.64 -13.08
N LEU A 132 11.64 -4.31 -12.04
CA LEU A 132 10.80 -3.66 -11.05
C LEU A 132 11.56 -2.61 -10.24
N ARG A 133 12.77 -2.94 -9.77
CA ARG A 133 13.62 -1.98 -9.07
C ARG A 133 13.99 -0.79 -9.95
N SER A 134 14.35 -1.03 -11.22
CA SER A 134 14.65 0.05 -12.15
C SER A 134 13.45 0.96 -12.39
N TRP A 135 12.24 0.40 -12.51
CA TRP A 135 11.00 1.17 -12.61
C TRP A 135 10.74 2.02 -11.36
N LEU A 136 10.92 1.44 -10.17
CA LEU A 136 10.76 2.11 -8.87
C LEU A 136 11.79 3.23 -8.66
N ALA A 137 13.00 3.07 -9.20
CA ALA A 137 14.09 4.03 -9.06
C ALA A 137 13.95 5.27 -9.98
N MET A 138 13.02 5.28 -10.95
CA MET A 138 12.89 6.36 -11.93
C MET A 138 12.30 7.65 -11.32
N PRO A 139 13.04 8.77 -11.34
CA PRO A 139 12.53 10.06 -10.86
C PRO A 139 11.62 10.77 -11.87
N THR A 140 10.60 11.48 -11.36
CA THR A 140 10.22 12.91 -11.63
C THR A 140 8.84 13.30 -11.05
N SER A 141 8.02 12.34 -10.68
CA SER A 141 6.92 12.45 -9.70
C SER A 141 6.63 11.01 -9.29
N ASP A 142 6.81 10.69 -8.01
CA ASP A 142 6.67 9.32 -7.52
C ASP A 142 5.20 8.89 -7.64
N PRO A 143 4.86 7.93 -8.53
CA PRO A 143 3.48 7.49 -8.69
C PRO A 143 2.97 6.75 -7.46
N LEU A 144 3.83 6.44 -6.48
CA LEU A 144 3.50 5.77 -5.23
C LEU A 144 3.37 6.72 -4.03
N ALA A 145 3.73 8.00 -4.18
CA ALA A 145 3.72 8.94 -3.07
C ALA A 145 2.33 9.07 -2.43
N GLY A 146 2.27 8.87 -1.10
CA GLY A 146 1.03 8.98 -0.31
C GLY A 146 0.02 7.86 -0.53
N ARG A 147 0.38 6.79 -1.27
CA ARG A 147 -0.54 5.69 -1.61
C ARG A 147 -0.32 4.47 -0.71
N PRO A 148 -1.39 3.78 -0.29
CA PRO A 148 -1.28 2.49 0.39
C PRO A 148 -0.56 1.46 -0.51
N LEU A 149 0.44 0.77 0.06
CA LEU A 149 1.24 -0.25 -0.62
C LEU A 149 1.09 -1.61 0.05
N LEU A 150 0.88 -2.66 -0.75
CA LEU A 150 0.94 -4.06 -0.32
C LEU A 150 2.10 -4.78 -1.00
N PRO A 151 3.25 -4.98 -0.32
CA PRO A 151 4.35 -5.77 -0.87
C PRO A 151 4.07 -7.28 -0.74
N VAL A 152 4.17 -8.01 -1.85
CA VAL A 152 4.04 -9.46 -1.94
C VAL A 152 5.35 -10.02 -2.49
N GLY A 153 6.21 -10.49 -1.58
CA GLY A 153 7.48 -11.13 -1.92
C GLY A 153 7.36 -12.65 -1.94
N LEU A 154 8.03 -13.30 -2.89
CA LEU A 154 8.15 -14.76 -2.91
C LEU A 154 9.55 -15.22 -2.55
N GLY A 155 9.64 -16.00 -1.48
CA GLY A 155 10.86 -16.68 -1.07
C GLY A 155 11.14 -17.97 -1.83
N VAL A 156 12.37 -18.46 -1.65
CA VAL A 156 12.64 -19.90 -1.76
C VAL A 156 12.22 -20.54 -0.43
N PRO A 157 11.70 -21.79 -0.44
CA PRO A 157 11.58 -22.56 0.79
C PRO A 157 12.94 -22.76 1.45
#